data_AF-A0A3T0VZ88-F1
#
_entry.id   AF-A0A3T0VZ88-F1
#
_cell.length_a   1.000
_cell.length_b   1.000
_cell.length_c   1.000
_cell.angle_alpha   90.00
_cell.angle_beta   90.00
_cell.angle_gamma   90.00
#
_symmetry.space_group_name_H-M   'P 1'
#
loop_
_entity.id
_entity.type
_entity.pdbx_description
1 polymer ?
#
loop_
_entity_poly.entity_id
_entity_poly.type
_entity_poly.pdbx_seq_one_letter_code
_entity_poly.pdbx_strand_id
1 'polypeptide(L)'
;MTNDVGVTVIAAIGREKASGKYSFGFGCHIVEEIAAQRALTELCQLIAAKEQNSCIFDRSKIDTGNYLMPHEDVLPANKSIQFSENLKVMIEAIAKQLDTLNIEVLLLNYTRPDIPINTVKLFAPGLCHMWPQLGNPRLYQTPVKLGWLEQPLTEQTINQQGLYI
;
A
#
# COMPACT_ATOMS: atom_id res chain seq x y z
N MET A 1 -2.50 1.04 7.66
CA MET A 1 -3.10 0.57 6.39
C MET A 1 -3.13 -0.94 6.26
N THR A 2 -2.54 -1.70 7.20
CA THR A 2 -2.67 -3.16 7.30
C THR A 2 -4.14 -3.59 7.20
N ASN A 3 -4.44 -4.53 6.29
CA ASN A 3 -5.78 -5.03 6.00
C ASN A 3 -5.88 -6.54 6.25
N ASP A 4 -6.87 -7.20 5.66
CA ASP A 4 -7.13 -8.65 5.75
C ASP A 4 -6.01 -9.55 5.22
N VAL A 5 -5.04 -9.01 4.45
CA VAL A 5 -3.81 -9.73 4.09
C VAL A 5 -2.89 -9.91 5.30
N GLY A 6 -3.01 -9.08 6.33
CA GLY A 6 -2.31 -9.28 7.60
C GLY A 6 -0.80 -9.03 7.56
N VAL A 7 -0.29 -8.35 6.53
CA VAL A 7 1.09 -7.82 6.45
C VAL A 7 1.07 -6.34 6.80
N THR A 8 2.04 -5.88 7.60
CA THR A 8 2.10 -4.48 8.03
C THR A 8 2.25 -3.54 6.84
N VAL A 9 1.31 -2.59 6.69
CA VAL A 9 1.37 -1.51 5.69
C VAL A 9 1.22 -0.15 6.36
N ILE A 10 2.18 0.73 6.08
CA ILE A 10 2.30 2.09 6.64
C ILE A 10 2.34 3.10 5.49
N ALA A 11 1.62 4.21 5.66
CA ALA A 11 1.81 5.43 4.87
C ALA A 11 2.44 6.51 5.76
N ALA A 12 3.52 7.11 5.27
CA ALA A 12 4.13 8.29 5.84
C ALA A 12 3.56 9.52 5.11
N ILE A 13 3.05 10.49 5.87
CA ILE A 13 2.39 11.69 5.34
C ILE A 13 3.20 12.91 5.75
N GLY A 14 3.67 13.68 4.78
CA GLY A 14 4.43 14.91 5.00
C GLY A 14 3.72 16.12 4.39
N ARG A 15 3.46 17.15 5.19
CA ARG A 15 2.89 18.43 4.75
C ARG A 15 3.95 19.52 4.80
N GLU A 16 4.20 20.17 3.67
CA GLU A 16 5.13 21.29 3.61
C GLU A 16 4.54 22.52 4.32
N LYS A 17 5.29 23.13 5.26
CA LYS A 17 4.79 24.26 6.05
C LYS A 17 4.47 25.51 5.22
N ALA A 18 5.29 25.80 4.20
CA ALA A 18 5.15 27.02 3.40
C ALA A 18 4.04 26.90 2.35
N SER A 19 4.05 25.82 1.56
CA SER A 19 3.09 25.64 0.47
C SER A 19 1.81 24.92 0.87
N GLY A 20 1.80 24.24 2.02
CA GLY A 20 0.70 23.38 2.45
C GLY A 20 0.56 22.06 1.66
N LYS A 21 1.42 21.81 0.65
CA LYS A 21 1.34 20.62 -0.22
C LYS A 21 1.70 19.34 0.53
N TYR A 22 0.97 18.27 0.22
CA TYR A 22 1.18 16.94 0.81
C TYR A 22 2.11 16.08 -0.02
N SER A 23 2.80 15.18 0.69
CA SER A 23 3.74 14.17 0.22
C SER A 23 3.42 12.85 0.90
N PHE A 24 3.57 11.75 0.18
CA PHE A 24 3.26 10.42 0.68
C PHE A 24 4.45 9.50 0.42
N GLY A 25 4.69 8.57 1.33
CA GLY A 25 5.52 7.40 1.09
C GLY A 25 4.84 6.18 1.70
N PHE A 26 5.06 5.01 1.13
CA PHE A 26 4.40 3.76 1.49
C PHE A 26 5.42 2.68 1.82
N GLY A 27 5.07 1.83 2.76
CA GLY A 27 5.94 0.75 3.18
C GLY A 27 5.11 -0.46 3.58
N CYS A 28 5.49 -1.61 3.04
CA CYS A 28 4.89 -2.89 3.36
C CYS A 28 6.00 -3.87 3.75
N HIS A 29 5.88 -4.49 4.92
CA HIS A 29 6.81 -5.51 5.40
C HIS A 29 6.21 -6.31 6.56
N ILE A 30 6.71 -7.52 6.82
CA ILE A 30 6.27 -8.33 7.98
C ILE A 30 6.71 -7.66 9.29
N VAL A 31 7.96 -7.21 9.34
CA VAL A 31 8.54 -6.41 10.43
C VAL A 31 8.09 -4.95 10.31
N GLU A 32 7.49 -4.42 11.37
CA GLU A 32 6.84 -3.10 11.38
C GLU A 32 7.85 -1.95 11.22
N GLU A 33 8.99 -2.04 11.90
CA GLU A 33 10.06 -1.05 11.83
C GLU A 33 10.58 -0.89 10.40
N ILE A 34 10.67 -2.01 9.66
CA ILE A 34 11.07 -2.00 8.25
C ILE A 34 9.97 -1.38 7.38
N ALA A 35 8.70 -1.68 7.63
CA ALA A 35 7.59 -1.03 6.92
C ALA A 35 7.60 0.49 7.14
N ALA A 36 7.82 0.94 8.38
CA ALA A 36 7.90 2.34 8.75
C ALA A 36 9.11 3.02 8.08
N GLN A 37 10.27 2.38 8.14
CA GLN A 37 11.49 2.88 7.49
C GLN A 37 11.27 3.04 5.98
N ARG A 38 10.68 2.04 5.31
CA ARG A 38 10.39 2.12 3.86
C ARG A 38 9.47 3.30 3.53
N ALA A 39 8.36 3.43 4.25
CA ALA A 39 7.41 4.52 4.06
C ALA A 39 8.07 5.91 4.24
N LEU A 40 8.88 6.07 5.29
CA LEU A 40 9.59 7.32 5.55
C LEU A 40 10.66 7.60 4.48
N THR A 41 11.39 6.57 4.05
CA THR A 41 12.42 6.74 3.02
C THR A 41 11.83 7.12 1.66
N GLU A 42 10.70 6.53 1.27
CA GLU A 42 10.00 6.90 0.03
C GLU A 42 9.49 8.35 0.10
N LEU A 43 8.93 8.75 1.25
CA LEU A 43 8.53 10.13 1.49
C LEU A 43 9.69 11.11 1.28
N CYS A 44 10.86 10.81 1.86
CA CYS A 44 12.08 11.62 1.71
C CYS A 44 12.57 11.66 0.25
N GLN A 45 12.57 10.52 -0.45
CA GLN A 45 12.96 10.45 -1.87
C GLN A 45 12.06 11.32 -2.73
N LEU A 46 10.75 11.30 -2.51
CA LEU A 46 9.79 12.12 -3.24
C LEU A 46 9.90 13.60 -2.91
N ILE A 47 10.33 13.98 -1.70
CA ILE A 47 10.63 15.37 -1.36
C ILE A 47 11.89 15.83 -2.09
N ALA A 48 12.96 15.03 -2.08
CA ALA A 48 14.20 15.36 -2.79
C ALA A 48 14.02 15.44 -4.31
N ALA A 49 13.24 14.51 -4.90
CA ALA A 49 12.97 14.50 -6.34
C ALA A 49 12.16 15.71 -6.84
N LYS A 50 11.39 16.39 -5.97
CA LYS A 50 10.68 17.63 -6.35
C LYS A 50 11.60 18.73 -6.83
N GLU A 51 12.83 18.76 -6.33
CA GLU A 51 13.84 19.74 -6.75
C GLU A 51 14.22 19.58 -8.24
N GLN A 52 13.77 18.49 -8.90
CA GLN A 52 14.09 18.11 -10.28
C GLN A 52 12.88 18.06 -11.24
N ASN A 53 11.69 18.58 -10.85
CA ASN A 53 10.55 18.88 -11.74
C ASN A 53 9.86 17.71 -12.52
N SER A 54 9.84 16.48 -12.00
CA SER A 54 9.35 15.29 -12.75
C SER A 54 8.05 14.62 -12.26
N CYS A 55 7.33 15.18 -11.27
CA CYS A 55 6.18 14.47 -10.69
C CYS A 55 4.90 14.69 -11.53
N ILE A 56 4.31 13.59 -12.04
CA ILE A 56 3.03 13.58 -12.79
C ILE A 56 1.83 13.92 -11.87
N PHE A 57 1.99 13.73 -10.56
CA PHE A 57 0.95 13.93 -9.57
C PHE A 57 0.86 15.38 -9.08
N ASP A 58 -0.26 16.05 -9.38
CA ASP A 58 -0.54 17.39 -8.89
C ASP A 58 -1.01 17.38 -7.43
N ARG A 59 -0.03 17.47 -6.53
CA ARG A 59 -0.22 17.53 -5.07
C ARG A 59 -1.03 18.71 -4.58
N SER A 60 -1.21 19.75 -5.41
CA SER A 60 -2.01 20.92 -5.03
C SER A 60 -3.51 20.62 -5.03
N LYS A 61 -3.92 19.52 -5.67
CA LYS A 61 -5.32 19.07 -5.78
C LYS A 61 -5.71 18.05 -4.72
N ILE A 62 -4.83 17.73 -3.77
CA ILE A 62 -5.15 16.84 -2.66
C ILE A 62 -6.19 17.52 -1.79
N ASP A 63 -7.39 16.94 -1.78
CA ASP A 63 -8.39 17.31 -0.80
C ASP A 63 -7.87 16.94 0.59
N THR A 64 -7.90 17.91 1.50
CA THR A 64 -7.34 17.78 2.84
C THR A 64 -8.36 17.14 3.77
N GLY A 65 -8.91 16.00 3.35
CA GLY A 65 -9.85 15.24 4.15
C GLY A 65 -9.20 14.68 5.42
N ASN A 66 -10.04 14.37 6.41
CA ASN A 66 -9.60 13.83 7.70
C ASN A 66 -8.83 12.50 7.57
N TYR A 67 -8.94 11.80 6.43
CA TYR A 67 -8.23 10.55 6.14
C TYR A 67 -6.70 10.68 6.05
N LEU A 68 -6.17 11.91 6.01
CA LEU A 68 -4.73 12.18 6.05
C LEU A 68 -4.16 12.35 7.46
N MET A 69 -5.03 12.46 8.46
CA MET A 69 -4.65 12.62 9.85
C MET A 69 -4.87 11.30 10.60
N PRO A 70 -4.05 11.00 11.62
CA PRO A 70 -4.32 9.84 12.47
C PRO A 70 -5.68 10.00 13.15
N HIS A 71 -6.45 8.91 13.19
CA HIS A 71 -7.66 8.85 14.00
C HIS A 71 -7.28 8.81 15.49
N GLU A 72 -8.10 9.41 16.36
CA GLU A 72 -7.85 9.42 17.82
C GLU A 72 -7.88 7.99 18.40
N ASP A 73 -8.81 7.18 17.92
CA ASP A 73 -8.87 5.74 18.24
C ASP A 73 -7.95 4.93 17.34
N VAL A 74 -6.84 4.44 17.90
CA VAL A 74 -5.93 3.53 17.21
C VAL A 74 -6.41 2.10 17.41
N LEU A 75 -6.99 1.51 16.36
CA LEU A 75 -7.30 0.08 16.36
C LEU A 75 -6.02 -0.73 16.07
N PRO A 76 -5.72 -1.78 16.86
CA PRO A 76 -4.60 -2.65 16.58
C PRO A 76 -4.81 -3.34 15.23
N ALA A 77 -3.81 -3.23 14.36
CA ALA A 77 -3.81 -3.95 13.10
C ALA A 77 -3.67 -5.45 13.35
N ASN A 78 -4.56 -6.26 12.77
CA ASN A 78 -4.43 -7.71 12.82
C ASN A 78 -3.28 -8.14 11.91
N LYS A 79 -2.21 -8.68 12.50
CA LYS A 79 -1.03 -9.19 11.80
C LYS A 79 -1.11 -10.71 11.78
N SER A 80 -1.22 -11.30 10.59
CA SER A 80 -1.44 -12.74 10.43
C SER A 80 -0.16 -13.51 10.12
N ILE A 81 0.91 -12.82 9.73
CA ILE A 81 2.16 -13.44 9.29
C ILE A 81 3.28 -13.08 10.27
N GLN A 82 3.97 -14.12 10.74
CA GLN A 82 5.08 -14.01 11.67
C GLN A 82 6.41 -13.89 10.92
N PHE A 83 7.35 -13.19 11.52
CA PHE A 83 8.71 -13.11 11.01
C PHE A 83 9.42 -14.46 11.09
N SER A 84 10.25 -14.76 10.10
CA SER A 84 11.17 -15.89 10.10
C SER A 84 12.50 -15.45 9.50
N GLU A 85 13.62 -15.97 10.02
CA GLU A 85 14.93 -15.77 9.40
C GLU A 85 15.02 -16.48 8.03
N ASN A 86 14.10 -17.40 7.73
CA ASN A 86 14.01 -18.06 6.44
C ASN A 86 13.03 -17.32 5.52
N LEU A 87 13.58 -16.65 4.49
CA LEU A 87 12.81 -15.92 3.50
C LEU A 87 11.76 -16.79 2.78
N LYS A 88 12.08 -18.05 2.48
CA LYS A 88 11.15 -18.97 1.81
C LYS A 88 9.90 -19.20 2.66
N VAL A 89 10.08 -19.42 3.96
CA VAL A 89 8.96 -19.61 4.90
C VAL A 89 8.06 -18.38 4.95
N MET A 90 8.65 -17.18 4.96
CA MET A 90 7.87 -15.94 4.93
C MET A 90 7.08 -15.76 3.63
N ILE A 91 7.69 -16.06 2.47
CA ILE A 91 7.02 -15.99 1.17
C ILE A 91 5.86 -16.99 1.10
N GLU A 92 6.08 -18.24 1.53
CA GLU A 92 5.06 -19.28 1.57
C GLU A 92 3.91 -18.91 2.52
N ALA A 93 4.20 -18.27 3.65
CA ALA A 93 3.18 -17.77 4.58
C ALA A 93 2.31 -16.66 3.95
N ILE A 94 2.93 -15.71 3.22
CA ILE A 94 2.19 -14.67 2.49
C ILE A 94 1.31 -15.31 1.39
N ALA A 95 1.87 -16.23 0.60
CA ALA A 95 1.13 -16.90 -0.46
C ALA A 95 -0.06 -17.68 0.10
N LYS A 96 0.13 -18.42 1.20
CA LYS A 96 -0.94 -19.12 1.90
C LYS A 96 -2.00 -18.16 2.45
N GLN A 97 -1.60 -17.01 2.99
CA GLN A 97 -2.57 -16.02 3.47
C GLN A 97 -3.40 -15.45 2.31
N LEU A 98 -2.79 -15.17 1.16
CA LEU A 98 -3.52 -14.73 -0.04
C LEU A 98 -4.46 -15.82 -0.56
N ASP A 99 -4.05 -17.09 -0.52
CA ASP A 99 -4.89 -18.24 -0.88
C ASP A 99 -6.16 -18.33 0.00
N THR A 100 -6.05 -18.07 1.31
CA THR A 100 -7.24 -18.01 2.20
C THR A 100 -8.23 -16.89 1.84
N LEU A 101 -7.78 -15.89 1.09
CA LEU A 101 -8.60 -14.80 0.55
C LEU A 101 -9.09 -15.07 -0.88
N ASN A 102 -8.85 -16.27 -1.42
CA ASN A 102 -9.06 -16.65 -2.82
C ASN A 102 -8.29 -15.77 -3.81
N ILE A 103 -7.07 -15.37 -3.44
CA ILE A 103 -6.16 -14.60 -4.29
C ILE A 103 -5.00 -15.50 -4.69
N GLU A 104 -5.02 -15.95 -5.94
CA GLU A 104 -3.93 -16.75 -6.51
C GLU A 104 -2.68 -15.87 -6.71
N VAL A 105 -1.51 -16.41 -6.35
CA VAL A 105 -0.21 -15.77 -6.61
C VAL A 105 0.43 -16.42 -7.83
N LEU A 106 0.51 -15.67 -8.92
CA LEU A 106 1.18 -16.07 -10.14
C LEU A 106 2.56 -15.41 -10.24
N LEU A 107 3.56 -16.20 -10.61
CA LEU A 107 4.94 -15.74 -10.73
C LEU A 107 5.46 -15.97 -12.15
N LEU A 108 5.99 -14.93 -12.76
CA LEU A 108 6.76 -15.01 -13.99
C LEU A 108 8.24 -14.81 -13.66
N ASN A 109 9.08 -15.79 -13.96
CA ASN A 109 10.52 -15.61 -13.94
C ASN A 109 10.89 -14.64 -15.09
N TYR A 110 11.40 -13.46 -14.71
CA TYR A 110 11.76 -12.40 -15.65
C TYR A 110 13.29 -12.27 -15.80
N THR A 111 14.03 -13.24 -15.25
CA THR A 111 15.49 -13.27 -15.23
C THR A 111 16.06 -13.34 -16.63
N ARG A 112 17.03 -12.47 -16.90
CA ARG A 112 17.78 -12.45 -18.15
C ARG A 112 19.15 -13.12 -17.97
N PRO A 113 19.55 -14.06 -18.84
CA PRO A 113 20.82 -14.78 -18.68
C PRO A 113 22.07 -13.88 -18.66
N ASP A 114 22.00 -12.72 -19.30
CA ASP A 114 23.10 -11.76 -19.43
C ASP A 114 23.18 -10.74 -18.28
N ILE A 115 22.23 -10.76 -17.34
CA ILE A 115 22.19 -9.84 -16.18
C ILE A 115 22.35 -10.67 -14.90
N PRO A 116 23.33 -10.36 -14.01
CA PRO A 116 23.59 -11.13 -12.79
C PRO A 116 22.59 -10.81 -11.66
N ILE A 117 21.30 -10.64 -11.99
CA ILE A 117 20.23 -10.28 -11.07
C ILE A 117 19.00 -11.14 -11.41
N ASN A 118 18.52 -11.90 -10.42
CA ASN A 118 17.25 -12.61 -10.54
C ASN A 118 16.10 -11.63 -10.45
N THR A 119 15.18 -11.69 -11.41
CA THR A 119 13.99 -10.83 -11.45
C THR A 119 12.75 -11.67 -11.61
N VAL A 120 11.68 -11.26 -10.94
CA VAL A 120 10.37 -11.91 -11.01
C VAL A 120 9.29 -10.86 -11.15
N LYS A 121 8.23 -11.19 -11.89
CA LYS A 121 7.00 -10.41 -11.92
C LYS A 121 5.90 -11.21 -11.23
N LEU A 122 5.35 -10.64 -10.17
CA LEU A 122 4.25 -11.23 -9.41
C LEU A 122 2.93 -10.63 -9.87
N PHE A 123 1.92 -11.48 -10.02
CA PHE A 123 0.53 -11.09 -10.22
C PHE A 123 -0.32 -11.72 -9.11
N ALA A 124 -1.23 -10.94 -8.55
CA ALA A 124 -2.17 -11.41 -7.53
C ALA A 124 -3.57 -10.90 -7.89
N PRO A 125 -4.25 -11.53 -8.87
CA PRO A 125 -5.58 -11.10 -9.32
C PRO A 125 -6.54 -11.05 -8.14
N GLY A 126 -7.09 -9.87 -7.86
CA GLY A 126 -7.91 -9.62 -6.68
C GLY A 126 -7.30 -8.59 -5.73
N LEU A 127 -5.98 -8.37 -5.71
CA LEU A 127 -5.43 -7.19 -5.03
C LEU A 127 -5.79 -5.90 -5.77
N CYS A 128 -5.89 -4.80 -5.02
CA CYS A 128 -6.21 -3.48 -5.57
C CYS A 128 -4.94 -2.68 -5.80
N HIS A 129 -4.81 -2.05 -6.96
CA HIS A 129 -3.80 -1.02 -7.18
C HIS A 129 -4.24 0.31 -6.57
N MET A 130 -3.31 1.21 -6.26
CA MET A 130 -3.63 2.56 -5.75
C MET A 130 -4.21 3.51 -6.81
N TRP A 131 -4.06 3.14 -8.09
CA TRP A 131 -4.67 3.87 -9.21
C TRP A 131 -6.17 3.59 -9.23
N PRO A 132 -7.01 4.50 -9.75
CA PRO A 132 -8.48 4.42 -9.65
C PRO A 132 -9.08 3.35 -10.58
N GLN A 133 -8.76 2.07 -10.33
CA GLN A 133 -9.35 0.89 -10.97
C GLN A 133 -10.51 0.39 -10.09
N LEU A 134 -11.65 1.06 -10.18
CA LEU A 134 -12.74 0.97 -9.20
C LEU A 134 -13.57 -0.33 -9.29
N GLY A 135 -13.33 -1.19 -10.27
CA GLY A 135 -14.15 -2.40 -10.49
C GLY A 135 -13.90 -3.54 -9.50
N ASN A 136 -12.87 -3.48 -8.65
CA ASN A 136 -12.52 -4.60 -7.78
C ASN A 136 -13.37 -4.61 -6.49
N PRO A 137 -14.15 -5.68 -6.19
CA PRO A 137 -15.01 -5.74 -5.01
C PRO A 137 -14.27 -5.57 -3.67
N ARG A 138 -12.96 -5.90 -3.61
CA ARG A 138 -12.17 -5.72 -2.39
C ARG A 138 -12.03 -4.26 -1.97
N LEU A 139 -12.14 -3.30 -2.90
CA LEU A 139 -12.19 -1.86 -2.56
C LEU A 139 -13.36 -1.52 -1.63
N TYR A 140 -14.49 -2.21 -1.79
CA TYR A 140 -15.74 -1.92 -1.09
C TYR A 140 -15.99 -2.86 0.09
N GLN A 141 -15.70 -4.16 -0.09
CA GLN A 141 -16.08 -5.20 0.87
C GLN A 141 -15.04 -5.39 1.97
N THR A 142 -13.75 -5.20 1.70
CA THR A 142 -12.71 -5.38 2.72
C THR A 142 -12.84 -4.40 3.89
N PRO A 143 -13.09 -3.09 3.69
CA PRO A 143 -13.33 -2.16 4.81
C PRO A 143 -14.50 -2.59 5.71
N VAL A 144 -15.59 -3.11 5.13
CA VAL A 144 -16.76 -3.60 5.90
C VAL A 144 -16.41 -4.85 6.70
N LYS A 145 -15.74 -5.83 6.07
CA LYS A 145 -15.29 -7.06 6.76
C LYS A 145 -14.35 -6.78 7.93
N LEU A 146 -13.55 -5.71 7.84
CA LEU A 146 -12.64 -5.28 8.89
C LEU A 146 -13.30 -4.37 9.93
N GLY A 147 -14.58 -4.01 9.76
CA GLY A 147 -15.29 -3.10 10.65
C GLY A 147 -14.86 -1.64 10.54
N TRP A 148 -14.15 -1.26 9.47
CA TRP A 148 -13.76 0.15 9.22
C TRP A 148 -14.94 0.98 8.74
N LEU A 149 -15.90 0.35 8.07
CA LEU A 149 -17.14 0.95 7.60
C LEU A 149 -18.31 0.04 7.95
N GLU A 150 -19.46 0.62 8.31
CA GLU A 150 -20.69 -0.14 8.55
C GLU A 150 -21.29 -0.68 7.24
N GLN A 151 -21.12 0.05 6.14
CA GLN A 151 -21.66 -0.26 4.81
C GLN A 151 -20.62 0.04 3.72
N PRO A 152 -20.64 -0.69 2.59
CA PRO A 152 -19.70 -0.44 1.50
C PRO A 152 -19.96 0.95 0.88
N LEU A 153 -18.88 1.61 0.48
CA LEU A 153 -19.00 2.77 -0.41
C LEU A 153 -19.48 2.33 -1.80
N THR A 154 -19.83 3.31 -2.62
CA THR A 154 -20.19 3.14 -4.04
C THR A 154 -19.06 3.70 -4.91
N GLU A 155 -19.10 3.41 -6.21
CA GLU A 155 -18.19 4.03 -7.17
C GLU A 155 -18.27 5.56 -7.17
N GLN A 156 -19.43 6.13 -6.84
CA GLN A 156 -19.63 7.58 -6.75
C GLN A 156 -19.16 8.19 -5.42
N THR A 157 -19.10 7.39 -4.35
CA THR A 157 -18.79 7.89 -2.99
C THR A 157 -17.39 7.54 -2.49
N ILE A 158 -16.69 6.61 -3.17
CA ILE A 158 -15.25 6.40 -2.94
C ILE A 158 -14.46 7.66 -3.31
N ASN A 159 -13.25 7.82 -2.76
CA ASN A 159 -12.41 8.97 -3.09
C ASN A 159 -12.19 9.06 -4.62
N GLN A 160 -12.71 10.11 -5.23
CA GLN A 160 -12.64 10.34 -6.68
C GLN A 160 -11.28 10.88 -7.13
N GLN A 161 -10.42 11.25 -6.17
CA GLN A 161 -9.07 11.69 -6.47
C GLN A 161 -8.16 10.49 -6.76
N GLY A 162 -7.77 10.33 -8.02
CA GLY A 162 -6.76 9.36 -8.42
C GLY A 162 -5.38 9.70 -7.85
N LEU A 163 -4.70 8.70 -7.29
CA LEU A 163 -3.32 8.79 -6.83
C LEU A 163 -2.38 8.17 -7.86
N TYR A 164 -1.53 8.97 -8.49
CA TYR A 164 -0.60 8.55 -9.55
C TYR A 164 0.85 8.86 -9.15
N ILE A 165 1.40 8.08 -8.23
CA ILE A 165 2.80 8.25 -7.75
C ILE A 165 3.76 7.50 -8.67
#